data_AF-A0A376VJ40-F1
#
_entry.id   AF-A0A376VJ40-F1
#
_cell.length_a   1.000
_cell.length_b   1.000
_cell.length_c   1.000
_cell.angle_alpha   90.00
_cell.angle_beta   90.00
_cell.angle_gamma   90.00
#
_symmetry.space_group_name_H-M   'P 1'
#
loop_
_entity.id
_entity.type
_entity.pdbx_description
1 polymer ?
#
loop_
_entity_poly.entity_id
_entity_poly.type
_entity_poly.pdbx_seq_one_letter_code
_entity_poly.pdbx_strand_id
1 'polypeptide(L)'
;MSLSTLWRDYWGRSGSSKDYQLSYSNNLRRISYTLAASQAYDENHHEEKRFNIFISIPFDWGDDVTTPRRQIYMSNSTTFDDQGFASNNTGLSGTVGNRDQFNYGVNLSHQHQGNETTAGANLTWNAPVATVNGSYSQSSTYRQAGASVSGGIVAWSGGVNLANRLSETFAVMNAPGIKDAYVNGQKYRTTNRNGVVVYDGMTPYRENHLMLDVSQSDSEAELRGNRKIAAPYRGAVVLVNFDTDQRKPWFIKALRTDGQPLTFGYEVNDIHGHNIGVVGQGSQLFIRTNEVPPSVNVAIDKQQGLSCTITFGKEIDESRNYICQ
;
A
#
# COMPACT_ATOMS: atom_id res chain seq x y z
N MET A 1 31.76 -5.52 -5.42
CA MET A 1 32.55 -6.75 -5.24
C MET A 1 32.52 -7.10 -3.77
N SER A 2 32.28 -8.36 -3.44
CA SER A 2 32.29 -8.89 -2.07
C SER A 2 33.05 -10.21 -2.04
N LEU A 3 33.82 -10.42 -0.97
CA LEU A 3 34.56 -11.64 -0.70
C LEU A 3 34.29 -12.03 0.76
N SER A 4 33.93 -13.29 0.99
CA SER A 4 33.82 -13.88 2.31
C SER A 4 34.54 -15.22 2.33
N THR A 5 35.21 -15.52 3.45
CA THR A 5 36.00 -16.74 3.63
C THR A 5 35.81 -17.27 5.04
N LEU A 6 35.67 -18.58 5.21
CA LEU A 6 35.58 -19.22 6.52
C LEU A 6 36.48 -20.45 6.54
N TRP A 7 37.32 -20.55 7.57
CA TRP A 7 38.17 -21.71 7.79
C TRP A 7 37.87 -22.29 9.16
N ARG A 8 37.59 -23.59 9.23
CA ARG A 8 37.36 -24.32 10.47
C ARG A 8 38.30 -25.50 10.57
N ASP A 9 38.80 -25.69 11.79
CA ASP A 9 39.61 -26.83 12.19
C ASP A 9 38.99 -27.42 13.47
N TYR A 10 38.99 -28.74 13.57
CA TYR A 10 38.27 -29.46 14.64
C TYR A 10 39.22 -30.42 15.35
N TRP A 11 39.34 -30.27 16.66
CA TRP A 11 40.11 -31.18 17.50
C TRP A 11 39.56 -32.61 17.43
N GLY A 12 40.43 -33.60 17.22
CA GLY A 12 40.06 -35.01 17.19
C GLY A 12 39.46 -35.50 15.87
N ARG A 13 39.37 -34.65 14.84
CA ARG A 13 38.97 -35.04 13.48
C ARG A 13 40.08 -34.63 12.50
N SER A 14 40.47 -35.54 11.61
CA SER A 14 41.42 -35.18 10.55
C SER A 14 40.71 -34.43 9.43
N GLY A 15 41.19 -33.23 9.10
CA GLY A 15 40.72 -32.42 7.96
C GLY A 15 40.29 -31.01 8.37
N SER A 16 40.38 -30.06 7.43
CA SER A 16 39.94 -28.68 7.61
C SER A 16 38.85 -28.33 6.60
N SER A 17 37.79 -27.64 7.01
CA SER A 17 36.76 -27.13 6.09
C SER A 17 37.05 -25.68 5.74
N LYS A 18 36.94 -25.35 4.46
CA LYS A 18 37.26 -24.03 3.88
C LYS A 18 36.12 -23.61 2.96
N ASP A 19 35.38 -22.59 3.37
CA ASP A 19 34.30 -22.02 2.57
C ASP A 19 34.77 -20.69 1.99
N TYR A 20 34.58 -20.50 0.70
CA TYR A 20 34.93 -19.28 -0.02
C TYR A 20 33.73 -18.80 -0.81
N GLN A 21 33.46 -17.50 -0.82
CA GLN A 21 32.45 -16.90 -1.69
C GLN A 21 32.93 -15.55 -2.20
N LEU A 22 33.04 -15.44 -3.51
CA LEU A 22 33.38 -14.23 -4.25
C LEU A 22 32.17 -13.83 -5.08
N SER A 23 31.75 -12.57 -5.02
CA SER A 23 30.68 -12.07 -5.89
C SER A 23 30.95 -10.66 -6.40
N TYR A 24 30.57 -10.44 -7.66
CA TYR A 24 30.64 -9.17 -8.35
C TYR A 24 29.29 -8.86 -8.97
N SER A 25 28.63 -7.83 -8.46
CA SER A 25 27.38 -7.30 -9.00
C SER A 25 27.59 -5.91 -9.59
N ASN A 26 26.97 -5.65 -10.73
CA ASN A 26 26.95 -4.33 -11.36
C ASN A 26 25.68 -4.16 -12.20
N ASN A 27 25.34 -2.91 -12.50
CA ASN A 27 24.17 -2.53 -13.29
C ASN A 27 24.63 -1.93 -14.61
N LEU A 28 24.27 -2.57 -15.72
CA LEU A 28 24.42 -2.02 -17.06
C LEU A 28 23.09 -1.39 -17.49
N ARG A 29 22.99 -0.07 -17.32
CA ARG A 29 21.74 0.69 -17.52
C ARG A 29 20.61 0.16 -16.63
N ARG A 30 19.66 -0.57 -17.21
CA ARG A 30 18.52 -1.18 -16.51
C ARG A 30 18.76 -2.65 -16.15
N ILE A 31 19.76 -3.29 -16.75
CA ILE A 31 20.07 -4.72 -16.55
C ILE A 31 21.02 -4.85 -15.37
N SER A 32 20.62 -5.63 -14.37
CA SER A 32 21.48 -5.98 -13.24
C SER A 32 22.10 -7.35 -13.50
N TYR A 33 23.41 -7.49 -13.34
CA TYR A 33 24.08 -8.78 -13.44
C TYR A 33 24.96 -9.04 -12.23
N THR A 34 25.01 -10.29 -11.79
CA THR A 34 25.86 -10.73 -10.68
C THR A 34 26.58 -12.01 -11.08
N LEU A 35 27.91 -12.00 -10.95
CA LEU A 35 28.76 -13.17 -11.10
C LEU A 35 29.20 -13.58 -9.70
N ALA A 36 29.02 -14.84 -9.33
CA ALA A 36 29.43 -15.34 -8.03
C ALA A 36 30.12 -16.70 -8.13
N ALA A 37 31.29 -16.84 -7.52
CA ALA A 37 31.98 -18.11 -7.37
C ALA A 37 31.96 -18.49 -5.88
N SER A 38 31.64 -19.74 -5.57
CA SER A 38 31.66 -20.24 -4.21
C SER A 38 32.24 -21.64 -4.14
N GLN A 39 32.86 -21.96 -3.03
CA GLN A 39 33.31 -23.29 -2.66
C GLN A 39 32.81 -23.59 -1.26
N ALA A 40 32.23 -24.78 -1.08
CA ALA A 40 31.80 -25.30 0.20
C ALA A 40 32.12 -26.80 0.30
N TYR A 41 31.90 -27.40 1.46
CA TYR A 41 31.98 -28.84 1.66
C TYR A 41 30.58 -29.42 1.91
N ASP A 42 30.26 -30.54 1.26
CA ASP A 42 29.01 -31.27 1.49
C ASP A 42 29.05 -32.07 2.82
N GLU A 43 27.94 -32.73 3.16
CA GLU A 43 27.83 -33.56 4.37
C GLU A 43 28.86 -34.71 4.40
N ASN A 44 29.26 -35.21 3.23
CA ASN A 44 30.24 -36.28 3.04
C ASN A 44 31.69 -35.77 2.94
N HIS A 45 31.91 -34.47 3.15
CA HIS A 45 33.21 -33.79 3.04
C HIS A 45 33.79 -33.77 1.62
N HIS A 46 32.94 -33.86 0.60
CA HIS A 46 33.32 -33.54 -0.76
C HIS A 46 33.32 -32.02 -0.97
N GLU A 47 34.37 -31.55 -1.60
CA GLU A 47 34.48 -30.15 -2.04
C GLU A 47 33.51 -29.93 -3.19
N GLU A 48 32.68 -28.90 -3.06
CA GLU A 48 31.73 -28.50 -4.09
C GLU A 48 32.01 -27.06 -4.51
N LYS A 49 32.41 -26.88 -5.76
CA LYS A 49 32.60 -25.56 -6.36
C LYS A 49 31.42 -25.21 -7.22
N ARG A 50 30.94 -23.97 -7.09
CA ARG A 50 29.84 -23.44 -7.89
C ARG A 50 30.19 -22.08 -8.46
N PHE A 51 29.88 -21.89 -9.73
CA PHE A 51 29.92 -20.60 -10.39
C PHE A 51 28.51 -20.22 -10.85
N ASN A 52 28.01 -19.08 -10.41
CA ASN A 52 26.66 -18.61 -10.62
C ASN A 52 26.68 -17.32 -11.45
N ILE A 53 25.85 -17.27 -12.47
CA ILE A 53 25.57 -16.08 -13.27
C ILE A 53 24.11 -15.73 -13.04
N PHE A 54 23.86 -14.56 -12.46
CA PHE A 54 22.52 -14.01 -12.29
C PHE A 54 22.34 -12.78 -13.17
N ILE A 55 21.26 -12.74 -13.93
CA ILE A 55 20.88 -11.61 -14.79
C ILE A 55 19.44 -11.24 -14.45
N SER A 56 19.17 -9.97 -14.20
CA SER A 56 17.82 -9.44 -13.98
C SER A 56 17.56 -8.24 -14.89
N ILE A 57 16.46 -8.32 -15.64
CA ILE A 57 16.06 -7.33 -16.64
C ILE A 57 14.65 -6.87 -16.30
N PRO A 58 14.47 -5.60 -15.89
CA PRO A 58 13.16 -4.99 -15.77
C PRO A 58 12.66 -4.53 -17.14
N PHE A 59 11.43 -4.91 -17.45
CA PHE A 59 10.65 -4.45 -18.60
C PHE A 59 9.52 -3.57 -18.10
N ASP A 60 9.37 -2.41 -18.70
CA ASP A 60 8.19 -1.57 -18.49
C ASP A 60 7.16 -1.94 -19.57
N TRP A 61 5.97 -2.31 -19.15
CA TRP A 61 4.80 -2.50 -20.01
C TRP A 61 3.82 -1.37 -19.75
N GLY A 62 3.31 -0.74 -20.81
CA GLY A 62 2.32 0.33 -20.73
C GLY A 62 2.95 1.70 -20.88
N ASP A 63 2.15 2.65 -21.35
CA ASP A 63 2.59 3.96 -21.82
C ASP A 63 2.10 5.12 -20.93
N ASP A 64 1.44 4.82 -19.81
CA ASP A 64 0.78 5.77 -18.89
C ASP A 64 -0.35 6.61 -19.52
N VAL A 65 -0.59 6.48 -20.83
CA VAL A 65 -1.63 7.21 -21.57
C VAL A 65 -2.87 6.34 -21.74
N THR A 66 -2.69 5.08 -22.15
CA THR A 66 -3.78 4.12 -22.39
C THR A 66 -3.81 3.01 -21.34
N THR A 67 -2.65 2.66 -20.79
CA THR A 67 -2.50 1.60 -19.79
C THR A 67 -1.54 2.03 -18.69
N PRO A 68 -1.85 1.77 -17.41
CA PRO A 68 -0.93 2.08 -16.31
C PRO A 68 0.40 1.36 -16.53
N ARG A 69 1.52 2.08 -16.42
CA ARG A 69 2.83 1.46 -16.54
C ARG A 69 3.05 0.42 -15.44
N ARG A 70 3.42 -0.79 -15.85
CA ARG A 70 3.71 -1.95 -15.00
C ARG A 70 5.12 -2.42 -15.26
N GLN A 71 5.82 -2.75 -14.19
CA GLN A 71 7.15 -3.30 -14.28
C GLN A 71 7.10 -4.81 -14.15
N ILE A 72 7.68 -5.51 -15.12
CA ILE A 72 7.82 -6.96 -15.15
C ILE A 72 9.32 -7.26 -15.09
N TYR A 73 9.73 -8.14 -14.19
CA TYR A 73 11.11 -8.54 -14.03
C TYR A 73 11.33 -9.92 -14.62
N MET A 74 12.23 -10.01 -15.59
CA MET A 74 12.80 -11.27 -16.03
C MET A 74 14.10 -11.52 -15.25
N SER A 75 14.24 -12.70 -14.67
CA SER A 75 15.47 -13.13 -14.00
C SER A 75 15.97 -14.42 -14.61
N ASN A 76 17.27 -14.56 -14.78
CA ASN A 76 17.91 -15.80 -15.14
C ASN A 76 19.05 -16.08 -14.16
N SER A 77 19.12 -17.31 -13.64
CA SER A 77 20.23 -17.78 -12.82
C SER A 77 20.78 -19.07 -13.41
N THR A 78 21.99 -19.01 -13.95
CA THR A 78 22.72 -20.19 -14.44
C THR A 78 23.80 -20.58 -13.43
N THR A 79 23.81 -21.85 -13.05
CA THR A 79 24.79 -22.43 -12.12
C THR A 79 25.65 -23.44 -12.86
N PHE A 80 26.95 -23.35 -12.65
CA PHE A 80 27.95 -24.31 -13.09
C PHE A 80 28.61 -24.94 -11.86
N ASP A 81 28.95 -26.21 -11.95
CA ASP A 81 29.69 -26.95 -10.94
C ASP A 81 30.98 -27.57 -11.56
N ASP A 82 31.66 -28.44 -10.81
CA ASP A 82 32.88 -29.12 -11.26
C ASP A 82 32.66 -30.01 -12.51
N GLN A 83 31.42 -30.39 -12.84
CA GLN A 83 31.07 -31.17 -14.04
C GLN A 83 30.59 -30.28 -15.21
N GLY A 84 30.57 -28.96 -15.03
CA GLY A 84 30.16 -28.01 -16.05
C GLY A 84 28.78 -27.44 -15.75
N PHE A 85 27.86 -27.50 -16.72
CA PHE A 85 26.52 -26.92 -16.54
C PHE A 85 25.71 -27.74 -15.53
N ALA A 86 25.31 -27.11 -14.42
CA ALA A 86 24.58 -27.78 -13.35
C ALA A 86 23.08 -27.51 -13.43
N SER A 87 22.68 -26.24 -13.55
CA SER A 87 21.28 -25.85 -13.66
C SER A 87 21.08 -24.47 -14.26
N ASN A 88 19.89 -24.22 -14.78
CA ASN A 88 19.44 -22.91 -15.24
C ASN A 88 18.02 -22.65 -14.74
N ASN A 89 17.76 -21.50 -14.13
CA ASN A 89 16.43 -21.08 -13.73
C ASN A 89 16.10 -19.73 -14.37
N THR A 90 15.08 -19.72 -15.23
CA THR A 90 14.55 -18.52 -15.86
C THR A 90 13.18 -18.22 -15.28
N GLY A 91 12.98 -17.01 -14.78
CA GLY A 91 11.73 -16.57 -14.18
C GLY A 91 11.24 -15.24 -14.75
N LEU A 92 9.93 -15.06 -14.69
CA LEU A 92 9.25 -13.80 -14.94
C LEU A 92 8.36 -13.49 -13.73
N SER A 93 8.44 -12.27 -13.21
CA SER A 93 7.63 -11.86 -12.07
C SER A 93 7.13 -10.42 -12.24
N GLY A 94 6.04 -10.08 -11.58
CA GLY A 94 5.49 -8.73 -11.64
C GLY A 94 4.36 -8.52 -10.64
N THR A 95 3.84 -7.29 -10.64
CA THR A 95 2.72 -6.87 -9.78
C THR A 95 1.58 -6.33 -10.64
N VAL A 96 0.36 -6.80 -10.36
CA VAL A 96 -0.87 -6.44 -11.09
C VAL A 96 -2.01 -6.11 -10.12
N GLY A 97 -3.06 -5.49 -10.66
CA GLY A 97 -4.23 -5.05 -9.92
C GLY A 97 -4.29 -3.53 -9.74
N ASN A 98 -5.49 -2.99 -9.59
CA ASN A 98 -5.73 -1.55 -9.39
C ASN A 98 -5.03 -0.97 -8.15
N ARG A 99 -4.76 -1.82 -7.16
CA ARG A 99 -4.13 -1.48 -5.88
C ARG A 99 -2.75 -2.14 -5.69
N ASP A 100 -2.14 -2.63 -6.77
CA ASP A 100 -0.85 -3.33 -6.73
C ASP A 100 -0.87 -4.55 -5.77
N GLN A 101 -2.03 -5.21 -5.70
CA GLN A 101 -2.32 -6.22 -4.67
C GLN A 101 -1.95 -7.65 -5.06
N PHE A 102 -1.69 -7.94 -6.34
CA PHE A 102 -1.35 -9.28 -6.81
C PHE A 102 0.10 -9.31 -7.28
N ASN A 103 0.95 -10.09 -6.61
CA ASN A 103 2.28 -10.42 -7.12
C ASN A 103 2.22 -11.79 -7.77
N TYR A 104 2.74 -11.93 -8.98
CA TYR A 104 2.80 -13.21 -9.68
C TYR A 104 4.23 -13.52 -10.09
N GLY A 105 4.53 -14.80 -10.18
CA GLY A 105 5.79 -15.31 -10.68
C GLY A 105 5.55 -16.58 -11.48
N VAL A 106 6.31 -16.74 -12.56
CA VAL A 106 6.42 -17.99 -13.31
C VAL A 106 7.90 -18.29 -13.49
N ASN A 107 8.29 -19.53 -13.34
CA ASN A 107 9.68 -19.93 -13.49
C ASN A 107 9.80 -21.27 -14.21
N LEU A 108 10.90 -21.41 -14.94
CA LEU A 108 11.29 -22.64 -15.61
C LEU A 108 12.73 -22.93 -15.19
N SER A 109 12.91 -24.02 -14.45
CA SER A 109 14.22 -24.48 -14.02
C SER A 109 14.57 -25.81 -14.69
N HIS A 110 15.75 -25.88 -15.28
CA HIS A 110 16.31 -27.10 -15.84
C HIS A 110 17.54 -27.49 -15.02
N GLN A 111 17.58 -28.73 -14.56
CA GLN A 111 18.70 -29.30 -13.79
C GLN A 111 19.34 -30.43 -14.59
N HIS A 112 20.64 -30.34 -14.80
CA HIS A 112 21.39 -31.29 -15.61
C HIS A 112 21.46 -32.66 -14.95
N GLN A 113 21.76 -32.68 -13.64
CA GLN A 113 21.74 -33.90 -12.84
C GLN A 113 20.29 -34.42 -12.71
N GLY A 114 20.03 -35.59 -13.29
CA GLY A 114 18.68 -36.17 -13.38
C GLY A 114 17.86 -35.72 -14.60
N ASN A 115 18.41 -34.83 -15.44
CA ASN A 115 17.77 -34.29 -16.65
C ASN A 115 16.32 -33.84 -16.41
N GLU A 116 16.13 -33.03 -15.37
CA GLU A 116 14.81 -32.65 -14.88
C GLU A 116 14.49 -31.22 -15.29
N THR A 117 13.30 -31.02 -15.86
CA THR A 117 12.77 -29.67 -16.14
C THR A 117 11.53 -29.46 -15.31
N THR A 118 11.56 -28.42 -14.48
CA THR A 118 10.47 -28.02 -13.61
C THR A 118 9.91 -26.69 -14.07
N ALA A 119 8.60 -26.62 -14.24
CA ALA A 119 7.87 -25.38 -14.44
C ALA A 119 7.09 -25.04 -13.16
N GLY A 120 7.20 -23.80 -12.72
CA GLY A 120 6.56 -23.29 -11.52
C GLY A 120 5.77 -22.02 -11.78
N ALA A 121 4.73 -21.80 -10.99
CA ALA A 121 3.99 -20.56 -10.93
C ALA A 121 3.62 -20.26 -9.47
N ASN A 122 3.66 -18.99 -9.09
CA ASN A 122 3.23 -18.51 -7.79
C ASN A 122 2.38 -17.25 -7.91
N LEU A 123 1.43 -17.09 -7.01
CA LEU A 123 0.55 -15.94 -6.89
C LEU A 123 0.43 -15.56 -5.42
N THR A 124 0.68 -14.29 -5.12
CA THR A 124 0.48 -13.70 -3.80
C THR A 124 -0.56 -12.60 -3.92
N TRP A 125 -1.66 -12.73 -3.19
CA TRP A 125 -2.68 -11.71 -3.06
C TRP A 125 -2.58 -11.04 -1.68
N ASN A 126 -2.19 -9.77 -1.68
CA ASN A 126 -2.23 -8.91 -0.50
C ASN A 126 -3.61 -8.28 -0.36
N ALA A 127 -4.56 -9.00 0.26
CA ALA A 127 -5.83 -8.40 0.63
C ALA A 127 -5.65 -7.47 1.84
N PRO A 128 -6.55 -6.49 2.08
CA PRO A 128 -6.44 -5.60 3.25
C PRO A 128 -6.41 -6.35 4.60
N VAL A 129 -7.03 -7.53 4.66
CA VAL A 129 -7.24 -8.31 5.89
C VAL A 129 -6.34 -9.54 6.01
N ALA A 130 -5.71 -9.99 4.94
CA ALA A 130 -4.88 -11.20 4.90
C ALA A 130 -3.97 -11.20 3.65
N THR A 131 -2.81 -11.86 3.73
CA THR A 131 -2.00 -12.21 2.57
C THR A 131 -2.18 -13.69 2.25
N VAL A 132 -2.67 -13.98 1.05
CA VAL A 132 -2.90 -15.33 0.52
C VAL A 132 -1.81 -15.64 -0.50
N ASN A 133 -1.16 -16.78 -0.38
CA ASN A 133 -0.19 -17.28 -1.36
C ASN A 133 -0.68 -18.60 -1.95
N GLY A 134 -0.45 -18.79 -3.23
CA GLY A 134 -0.62 -20.06 -3.93
C GLY A 134 0.60 -20.32 -4.80
N SER A 135 1.02 -21.57 -4.89
CA SER A 135 2.10 -22.00 -5.75
C SER A 135 1.82 -23.37 -6.34
N TYR A 136 2.26 -23.57 -7.58
CA TYR A 136 2.19 -24.85 -8.26
C TYR A 136 3.53 -25.08 -8.98
N SER A 137 4.08 -26.27 -8.85
CA SER A 137 5.29 -26.66 -9.57
C SER A 137 5.16 -28.09 -10.06
N GLN A 138 5.57 -28.32 -11.31
CA GLN A 138 5.52 -29.61 -11.95
C GLN A 138 6.84 -29.90 -12.64
N SER A 139 7.36 -31.09 -12.42
CA SER A 139 8.51 -31.65 -13.11
C SER A 139 8.16 -32.96 -13.83
N SER A 140 9.17 -33.66 -14.34
CA SER A 140 9.03 -35.02 -14.88
C SER A 140 8.80 -36.07 -13.78
N THR A 141 9.21 -35.79 -12.55
CA THR A 141 9.23 -36.76 -11.43
C THR A 141 8.21 -36.44 -10.34
N TYR A 142 7.79 -35.18 -10.20
CA TYR A 142 6.81 -34.78 -9.18
C TYR A 142 5.84 -33.70 -9.63
N ARG A 143 4.77 -33.56 -8.85
CA ARG A 143 3.84 -32.43 -8.90
C ARG A 143 3.61 -31.95 -7.48
N GLN A 144 3.74 -30.66 -7.25
CA GLN A 144 3.57 -30.04 -5.96
C GLN A 144 2.63 -28.83 -6.10
N ALA A 145 1.71 -28.71 -5.15
CA ALA A 145 0.83 -27.56 -5.02
C ALA A 145 0.86 -27.12 -3.56
N GLY A 146 0.92 -25.82 -3.33
CA GLY A 146 0.95 -25.21 -2.01
C GLY A 146 0.02 -24.02 -1.94
N ALA A 147 -0.60 -23.82 -0.79
CA ALA A 147 -1.35 -22.60 -0.49
C ALA A 147 -1.07 -22.20 0.96
N SER A 148 -0.97 -20.91 1.22
CA SER A 148 -0.83 -20.37 2.57
C SER A 148 -1.67 -19.12 2.75
N VAL A 149 -2.19 -18.93 3.95
CA VAL A 149 -2.88 -17.70 4.34
C VAL A 149 -2.19 -17.19 5.60
N SER A 150 -1.81 -15.93 5.58
CA SER A 150 -1.17 -15.25 6.70
C SER A 150 -1.86 -13.92 6.95
N GLY A 151 -1.85 -13.46 8.19
CA GLY A 151 -2.52 -12.25 8.60
C GLY A 151 -2.41 -12.07 10.10
N GLY A 152 -3.14 -11.10 10.62
CA GLY A 152 -3.15 -10.80 12.04
C GLY A 152 -4.48 -10.26 12.52
N ILE A 153 -4.74 -10.44 13.80
CA ILE A 153 -5.95 -9.98 14.48
C ILE A 153 -5.52 -9.03 15.58
N VAL A 154 -6.13 -7.85 15.63
CA VAL A 154 -5.88 -6.82 16.64
C VAL A 154 -7.18 -6.50 17.35
N ALA A 155 -7.20 -6.73 18.66
CA ALA A 155 -8.25 -6.23 19.55
C ALA A 155 -7.79 -4.95 20.23
N TRP A 156 -8.61 -3.91 20.19
CA TRP A 156 -8.34 -2.61 20.81
C TRP A 156 -9.66 -1.98 21.28
N SER A 157 -9.60 -0.80 21.89
CA SER A 157 -10.77 -0.13 22.47
C SER A 157 -11.90 0.14 21.46
N GLY A 158 -11.61 0.25 20.17
CA GLY A 158 -12.59 0.40 19.09
C GLY A 158 -13.06 -0.90 18.43
N GLY A 159 -12.67 -2.07 18.96
CA GLY A 159 -13.12 -3.39 18.49
C GLY A 159 -12.01 -4.28 17.93
N VAL A 160 -12.38 -5.25 17.10
CA VAL A 160 -11.48 -6.23 16.50
C VAL A 160 -11.26 -5.92 15.02
N ASN A 161 -10.00 -5.89 14.60
CA ASN A 161 -9.62 -5.59 13.22
C ASN A 161 -8.65 -6.65 12.70
N LEU A 162 -8.77 -6.96 11.41
CA LEU A 162 -7.85 -7.85 10.72
C LEU A 162 -6.78 -7.03 10.00
N ALA A 163 -5.59 -7.61 9.89
CA ALA A 163 -4.45 -7.02 9.22
C ALA A 163 -3.83 -8.04 8.27
N ASN A 164 -3.41 -7.60 7.09
CA ASN A 164 -2.72 -8.46 6.14
C ASN A 164 -1.37 -8.99 6.67
N ARG A 165 -0.74 -8.22 7.56
CA ARG A 165 0.49 -8.57 8.27
C ARG A 165 0.54 -7.78 9.58
N LEU A 166 1.16 -8.40 10.59
CA LEU A 166 1.54 -7.73 11.83
C LEU A 166 3.05 -7.76 12.01
N SER A 167 3.56 -6.72 12.66
CA SER A 167 4.93 -6.61 13.12
C SER A 167 4.93 -6.41 14.63
N GLU A 168 6.11 -6.42 15.25
CA GLU A 168 6.27 -6.21 16.70
C GLU A 168 5.76 -4.83 17.15
N THR A 169 5.93 -3.80 16.32
CA THR A 169 5.51 -2.42 16.60
C THR A 169 4.61 -1.94 15.48
N PHE A 170 3.37 -1.59 15.80
CA PHE A 170 2.38 -1.24 14.78
C PHE A 170 1.43 -0.14 15.26
N ALA A 171 0.73 0.48 14.31
CA ALA A 171 -0.27 1.49 14.58
C ALA A 171 -1.67 1.00 14.20
N VAL A 172 -2.66 1.31 15.03
CA VAL A 172 -4.08 1.24 14.67
C VAL A 172 -4.50 2.66 14.28
N MET A 173 -4.76 2.88 13.00
CA MET A 173 -5.25 4.15 12.51
C MET A 173 -6.77 4.13 12.46
N ASN A 174 -7.40 5.08 13.14
CA ASN A 174 -8.83 5.22 13.26
C ASN A 174 -9.27 6.54 12.62
N ALA A 175 -9.97 6.46 11.51
CA ALA A 175 -10.53 7.58 10.75
C ALA A 175 -12.02 7.34 10.51
N PRO A 176 -12.88 7.58 11.53
CA PRO A 176 -14.28 7.19 11.48
C PRO A 176 -15.01 7.69 10.22
N GLY A 177 -15.66 6.80 9.48
CA GLY A 177 -16.43 7.15 8.27
C GLY A 177 -15.60 7.25 6.99
N ILE A 178 -14.28 7.08 7.06
CA ILE A 178 -13.39 7.06 5.90
C ILE A 178 -13.08 5.62 5.50
N LYS A 179 -13.86 5.03 4.59
CA LYS A 179 -13.64 3.67 4.05
C LYS A 179 -12.64 3.68 2.88
N ASP A 180 -11.96 2.56 2.62
CA ASP A 180 -11.13 2.37 1.43
C ASP A 180 -9.98 3.39 1.21
N ALA A 181 -9.58 4.14 2.24
CA ALA A 181 -8.46 5.08 2.15
C ALA A 181 -7.12 4.35 2.19
N TYR A 182 -6.20 4.73 1.31
CA TYR A 182 -4.88 4.11 1.19
C TYR A 182 -3.95 4.59 2.30
N VAL A 183 -3.06 3.72 2.75
CA VAL A 183 -2.13 4.03 3.84
C VAL A 183 -0.71 4.19 3.32
N ASN A 184 -0.07 5.34 3.56
CA ASN A 184 1.35 5.57 3.24
C ASN A 184 1.75 5.16 1.80
N GLY A 185 0.87 5.37 0.83
CA GLY A 185 1.08 4.99 -0.58
C GLY A 185 0.93 3.49 -0.89
N GLN A 186 0.66 2.65 0.10
CA GLN A 186 0.37 1.23 -0.09
C GLN A 186 -1.11 1.03 -0.46
N LYS A 187 -1.42 1.05 -1.76
CA LYS A 187 -2.80 1.00 -2.27
C LYS A 187 -3.56 -0.27 -1.85
N TYR A 188 -2.88 -1.42 -1.68
CA TYR A 188 -3.51 -2.67 -1.26
C TYR A 188 -3.94 -2.66 0.21
N ARG A 189 -3.43 -1.72 1.01
CA ARG A 189 -3.74 -1.56 2.43
C ARG A 189 -4.71 -0.41 2.60
N THR A 190 -5.94 -0.74 2.97
CA THR A 190 -7.04 0.23 3.02
C THR A 190 -7.78 0.20 4.34
N THR A 191 -8.38 1.33 4.71
CA THR A 191 -9.34 1.38 5.82
C THR A 191 -10.57 0.51 5.55
N ASN A 192 -11.06 -0.15 6.60
CA ASN A 192 -12.28 -0.95 6.53
C ASN A 192 -13.54 -0.07 6.54
N ARG A 193 -14.71 -0.69 6.60
CA ARG A 193 -16.01 0.00 6.62
C ARG A 193 -16.19 0.96 7.81
N ASN A 194 -15.50 0.71 8.92
CA ASN A 194 -15.55 1.57 10.11
C ASN A 194 -14.48 2.66 10.08
N GLY A 195 -13.65 2.70 9.03
CA GLY A 195 -12.55 3.65 8.90
C GLY A 195 -11.30 3.27 9.67
N VAL A 196 -11.12 1.99 9.99
CA VAL A 196 -9.97 1.49 10.76
C VAL A 196 -9.03 0.71 9.88
N VAL A 197 -7.72 0.90 10.08
CA VAL A 197 -6.66 0.14 9.41
C VAL A 197 -5.49 -0.11 10.36
N VAL A 198 -4.88 -1.29 10.24
CA VAL A 198 -3.67 -1.64 10.98
C VAL A 198 -2.44 -1.45 10.09
N TYR A 199 -1.45 -0.73 10.58
CA TYR A 199 -0.21 -0.43 9.89
C TYR A 199 1.00 -0.98 10.64
N ASP A 200 1.70 -1.92 10.01
CA ASP A 200 2.81 -2.66 10.60
C ASP A 200 4.19 -2.10 10.20
N GLY A 201 4.23 -1.03 9.39
CA GLY A 201 5.45 -0.38 8.93
C GLY A 201 6.06 0.63 9.90
N MET A 202 5.91 0.45 11.21
CA MET A 202 6.43 1.39 12.22
C MET A 202 7.89 1.06 12.56
N THR A 203 8.73 2.09 12.60
CA THR A 203 10.11 2.01 13.10
C THR A 203 10.17 2.52 14.54
N PRO A 204 10.57 1.69 15.52
CA PRO A 204 10.72 2.12 16.91
C PRO A 204 11.71 3.27 17.09
N TYR A 205 11.49 4.12 18.09
CA TYR A 205 12.34 5.25 18.48
C TYR A 205 12.56 6.30 17.37
N ARG A 206 11.72 6.30 16.34
CA ARG A 206 11.78 7.25 15.23
C ARG A 206 10.40 7.83 14.98
N GLU A 207 10.37 9.06 14.46
CA GLU A 207 9.14 9.63 13.92
C GLU A 207 8.67 8.83 12.71
N ASN A 208 7.44 8.32 12.80
CA ASN A 208 6.76 7.66 11.70
C ASN A 208 5.64 8.58 11.22
N HIS A 209 5.64 8.90 9.94
CA HIS A 209 4.55 9.64 9.32
C HIS A 209 3.47 8.67 8.87
N LEU A 210 2.26 8.94 9.32
CA LEU A 210 1.09 8.12 9.07
C LEU A 210 0.11 8.96 8.26
N MET A 211 -0.10 8.55 7.02
CA MET A 211 -0.86 9.29 6.02
C MET A 211 -1.99 8.41 5.48
N LEU A 212 -3.16 9.01 5.42
CA LEU A 212 -4.33 8.43 4.75
C LEU A 212 -4.59 9.18 3.46
N ASP A 213 -4.73 8.46 2.36
CA ASP A 213 -5.07 9.02 1.06
C ASP A 213 -6.51 8.59 0.70
N VAL A 214 -7.38 9.60 0.58
CA VAL A 214 -8.81 9.45 0.28
C VAL A 214 -9.15 9.67 -1.19
N SER A 215 -8.15 9.88 -2.06
CA SER A 215 -8.35 10.22 -3.48
C SER A 215 -9.12 9.16 -4.29
N GLN A 216 -9.13 7.92 -3.83
CA GLN A 216 -9.83 6.79 -4.44
C GLN A 216 -10.85 6.16 -3.48
N SER A 217 -11.26 6.92 -2.47
CA SER A 217 -12.25 6.50 -1.48
C SER A 217 -13.63 7.01 -1.88
N ASP A 218 -14.63 6.14 -1.85
CA ASP A 218 -16.05 6.54 -2.01
C ASP A 218 -16.64 7.07 -0.69
N SER A 219 -15.83 7.64 0.20
CA SER A 219 -16.32 8.18 1.47
C SER A 219 -16.88 9.57 1.26
N GLU A 220 -18.12 9.78 1.71
CA GLU A 220 -18.69 11.12 1.78
C GLU A 220 -18.09 11.94 2.93
N ALA A 221 -17.51 11.28 3.94
CA ALA A 221 -16.87 11.94 5.08
C ALA A 221 -15.58 12.66 4.68
N GLU A 222 -15.34 13.81 5.29
CA GLU A 222 -14.11 14.57 5.10
C GLU A 222 -13.06 14.24 6.15
N LEU A 223 -11.81 14.16 5.71
CA LEU A 223 -10.65 13.94 6.56
C LEU A 223 -10.00 15.28 6.90
N ARG A 224 -10.08 15.71 8.17
CA ARG A 224 -9.48 16.96 8.66
C ARG A 224 -8.00 16.74 8.95
N GLY A 225 -7.20 16.90 7.89
CA GLY A 225 -5.78 16.64 7.93
C GLY A 225 -5.48 15.16 7.70
N ASN A 226 -4.69 14.89 6.68
CA ASN A 226 -4.45 13.53 6.21
C ASN A 226 -3.14 12.91 6.71
N ARG A 227 -2.43 13.60 7.62
CA ARG A 227 -1.14 13.17 8.17
C ARG A 227 -1.12 13.31 9.69
N LYS A 228 -0.66 12.26 10.36
CA LYS A 228 -0.32 12.23 11.79
C LYS A 228 1.11 11.72 11.96
N ILE A 229 1.71 11.98 13.11
CA ILE A 229 3.09 11.58 13.42
C ILE A 229 3.08 10.82 14.75
N ALA A 230 3.80 9.71 14.82
CA ALA A 230 3.97 8.95 16.04
C ALA A 230 5.39 8.38 16.17
N ALA A 231 5.93 8.37 17.39
CA ALA A 231 7.24 7.82 17.70
C ALA A 231 7.12 6.71 18.76
N PRO A 232 6.86 5.45 18.36
CA PRO A 232 6.63 4.35 19.29
C PRO A 232 7.92 3.82 19.92
N TYR A 233 7.80 3.27 21.13
CA TYR A 233 8.77 2.32 21.67
C TYR A 233 8.67 0.98 20.94
N ARG A 234 9.73 0.17 21.03
CA ARG A 234 9.70 -1.19 20.49
C ARG A 234 8.63 -2.02 21.21
N GLY A 235 7.78 -2.71 20.46
CA GLY A 235 6.66 -3.50 20.98
C GLY A 235 5.38 -2.70 21.21
N ALA A 236 5.37 -1.39 20.94
CA ALA A 236 4.20 -0.56 21.20
C ALA A 236 3.12 -0.73 20.12
N VAL A 237 1.87 -0.71 20.58
CA VAL A 237 0.67 -0.59 19.74
C VAL A 237 0.16 0.84 19.86
N VAL A 238 0.32 1.63 18.81
CA VAL A 238 -0.06 3.05 18.83
C VAL A 238 -1.45 3.23 18.23
N LEU A 239 -2.39 3.77 19.01
CA LEU A 239 -3.65 4.25 18.47
C LEU A 239 -3.47 5.66 17.90
N VAL A 240 -3.83 5.85 16.63
CA VAL A 240 -3.73 7.14 15.93
C VAL A 240 -5.11 7.51 15.42
N ASN A 241 -5.68 8.54 16.03
CA ASN A 241 -6.99 9.05 15.66
C ASN A 241 -6.84 10.18 14.63
N PHE A 242 -7.54 10.02 13.51
CA PHE A 242 -7.73 11.06 12.52
C PHE A 242 -9.08 11.74 12.74
N ASP A 243 -9.08 13.06 12.61
CA ASP A 243 -10.27 13.88 12.79
C ASP A 243 -11.09 13.82 11.50
N THR A 244 -12.35 13.39 11.59
CA THR A 244 -13.23 13.24 10.43
C THR A 244 -14.52 14.01 10.61
N ASP A 245 -15.01 14.60 9.52
CA ASP A 245 -16.32 15.22 9.43
C ASP A 245 -17.25 14.33 8.62
N GLN A 246 -18.06 13.54 9.33
CA GLN A 246 -18.97 12.57 8.72
C GLN A 246 -20.21 13.20 8.11
N ARG A 247 -20.40 14.52 8.25
CA ARG A 247 -21.57 15.20 7.72
C ARG A 247 -21.54 15.16 6.20
N LYS A 248 -22.70 14.92 5.57
CA LYS A 248 -22.80 14.87 4.10
C LYS A 248 -22.52 16.23 3.47
N PRO A 249 -21.71 16.30 2.41
CA PRO A 249 -21.50 17.53 1.67
C PRO A 249 -22.73 17.85 0.81
N TRP A 250 -23.06 19.13 0.71
CA TRP A 250 -24.11 19.65 -0.16
C TRP A 250 -23.60 20.89 -0.90
N PHE A 251 -23.97 20.97 -2.18
CA PHE A 251 -23.62 22.08 -3.05
C PHE A 251 -24.88 22.82 -3.49
N ILE A 252 -25.03 24.05 -3.00
CA ILE A 252 -26.28 24.79 -3.13
C ILE A 252 -26.00 26.10 -3.84
N LYS A 253 -26.63 26.33 -4.98
CA LYS A 253 -26.54 27.63 -5.66
C LYS A 253 -27.58 28.57 -5.08
N ALA A 254 -27.16 29.72 -4.58
CA ALA A 254 -28.08 30.73 -4.07
C ALA A 254 -27.71 32.12 -4.55
N LEU A 255 -28.70 33.00 -4.72
CA LEU A 255 -28.53 34.41 -5.11
C LEU A 255 -29.24 35.30 -4.09
N ARG A 256 -28.81 36.56 -4.00
CA ARG A 256 -29.52 37.58 -3.22
C ARG A 256 -30.87 37.91 -3.88
N THR A 257 -31.78 38.53 -3.13
CA THR A 257 -33.09 38.98 -3.62
C THR A 257 -33.01 39.93 -4.81
N ASP A 258 -31.92 40.69 -4.95
CA ASP A 258 -31.62 41.59 -6.07
C ASP A 258 -30.97 40.87 -7.28
N GLY A 259 -30.80 39.55 -7.21
CA GLY A 259 -30.14 38.74 -8.24
C GLY A 259 -28.61 38.75 -8.19
N GLN A 260 -28.00 39.49 -7.26
CA GLN A 260 -26.54 39.52 -7.11
C GLN A 260 -26.01 38.23 -6.46
N PRO A 261 -24.76 37.83 -6.77
CA PRO A 261 -24.13 36.70 -6.12
C PRO A 261 -23.82 36.99 -4.65
N LEU A 262 -23.74 35.93 -3.86
CA LEU A 262 -23.23 35.95 -2.51
C LEU A 262 -21.72 36.19 -2.51
N THR A 263 -21.23 36.84 -1.47
CA THR A 263 -19.82 37.17 -1.32
C THR A 263 -19.00 35.90 -1.03
N PHE A 264 -17.97 35.67 -1.85
CA PHE A 264 -17.05 34.54 -1.67
C PHE A 264 -16.34 34.57 -0.31
N GLY A 265 -16.14 33.39 0.29
CA GLY A 265 -15.38 33.21 1.53
C GLY A 265 -16.15 33.51 2.81
N TYR A 266 -17.44 33.88 2.71
CA TYR A 266 -18.29 34.07 3.87
C TYR A 266 -18.74 32.73 4.44
N GLU A 267 -18.86 32.67 5.76
CA GLU A 267 -19.28 31.48 6.48
C GLU A 267 -20.80 31.29 6.40
N VAL A 268 -21.23 30.04 6.32
CA VAL A 268 -22.63 29.64 6.35
C VAL A 268 -22.91 29.01 7.70
N ASN A 269 -23.84 29.59 8.45
CA ASN A 269 -24.20 29.14 9.79
C ASN A 269 -25.58 28.48 9.82
N ASP A 270 -25.73 27.49 10.68
CA ASP A 270 -27.04 26.93 11.00
C ASP A 270 -27.89 27.89 11.87
N ILE A 271 -29.13 27.50 12.15
CA ILE A 271 -30.05 28.26 13.02
C ILE A 271 -29.56 28.41 14.48
N HIS A 272 -28.57 27.61 14.88
CA HIS A 272 -27.96 27.64 16.21
C HIS A 272 -26.66 28.46 16.23
N GLY A 273 -26.24 29.02 15.09
CA GLY A 273 -25.04 29.82 14.95
C GLY A 273 -23.75 29.01 14.76
N HIS A 274 -23.83 27.70 14.51
CA HIS A 274 -22.65 26.90 14.18
C HIS A 274 -22.30 27.02 12.70
N ASN A 275 -21.01 27.20 12.41
CA ASN A 275 -20.51 27.14 11.05
C ASN A 275 -20.68 25.71 10.50
N ILE A 276 -21.41 25.61 9.40
CA ILE A 276 -21.66 24.37 8.67
C ILE A 276 -21.07 24.40 7.25
N GLY A 277 -20.44 25.50 6.84
CA GLY A 277 -19.97 25.65 5.47
C GLY A 277 -19.47 27.04 5.11
N VAL A 278 -19.22 27.22 3.82
CA VAL A 278 -18.69 28.46 3.24
C VAL A 278 -19.30 28.75 1.87
N VAL A 279 -19.32 30.02 1.50
CA VAL A 279 -19.67 30.46 0.14
C VAL A 279 -18.45 30.31 -0.78
N GLY A 280 -18.54 29.38 -1.72
CA GLY A 280 -17.59 29.16 -2.80
C GLY A 280 -17.77 30.10 -3.98
N GLN A 281 -16.90 29.97 -4.98
CA GLN A 281 -16.94 30.81 -6.18
C GLN A 281 -18.24 30.57 -6.97
N GLY A 282 -18.73 31.61 -7.66
CA GLY A 282 -19.95 31.51 -8.45
C GLY A 282 -21.24 31.46 -7.62
N SER A 283 -21.21 31.93 -6.37
CA SER A 283 -22.37 31.94 -5.46
C SER A 283 -22.88 30.54 -5.08
N GLN A 284 -21.95 29.61 -4.94
CA GLN A 284 -22.22 28.22 -4.58
C GLN A 284 -21.86 27.99 -3.11
N LEU A 285 -22.84 27.73 -2.28
CA LEU A 285 -22.62 27.32 -0.89
C LEU A 285 -22.13 25.87 -0.88
N PHE A 286 -21.06 25.63 -0.14
CA PHE A 286 -20.64 24.30 0.26
C PHE A 286 -20.94 24.15 1.75
N ILE A 287 -21.91 23.31 2.08
CA ILE A 287 -22.26 23.01 3.47
C ILE A 287 -22.12 21.53 3.76
N ARG A 288 -21.91 21.17 5.03
CA ARG A 288 -21.89 19.80 5.49
C ARG A 288 -22.92 19.59 6.58
N THR A 289 -23.90 18.71 6.34
CA THR A 289 -24.96 18.39 7.30
C THR A 289 -25.53 17.00 7.08
N ASN A 290 -25.93 16.33 8.16
CA ASN A 290 -26.60 15.01 8.11
C ASN A 290 -28.11 15.13 7.87
N GLU A 291 -28.70 16.22 8.34
CA GLU A 291 -30.13 16.52 8.20
C GLU A 291 -30.30 17.79 7.38
N VAL A 292 -31.37 17.86 6.60
CA VAL A 292 -31.68 19.08 5.85
C VAL A 292 -32.06 20.17 6.84
N PRO A 293 -31.25 21.24 7.02
CA PRO A 293 -31.59 22.31 7.93
C PRO A 293 -32.82 23.03 7.38
N PRO A 294 -33.74 23.53 8.22
CA PRO A 294 -34.89 24.30 7.75
C PRO A 294 -34.45 25.61 7.08
N SER A 295 -33.37 26.22 7.59
CA SER A 295 -32.74 27.38 6.98
C SER A 295 -31.28 27.50 7.39
N VAL A 296 -30.53 28.30 6.62
CA VAL A 296 -29.15 28.67 6.92
C VAL A 296 -28.97 30.17 6.79
N ASN A 297 -28.09 30.73 7.61
CA ASN A 297 -27.76 32.13 7.62
C ASN A 297 -26.41 32.36 6.93
N VAL A 298 -26.37 33.33 6.03
CA VAL A 298 -25.15 33.76 5.33
C VAL A 298 -24.96 35.24 5.59
N ALA A 299 -23.81 35.63 6.11
CA ALA A 299 -23.49 37.05 6.23
C ALA A 299 -23.32 37.67 4.83
N ILE A 300 -23.89 38.86 4.64
CA ILE A 300 -23.72 39.69 3.44
C ILE A 300 -22.58 40.70 3.70
N ASP A 301 -22.59 41.30 4.88
CA ASP A 301 -21.58 42.25 5.34
C ASP A 301 -21.34 42.04 6.84
N LYS A 302 -20.15 41.52 7.19
CA LYS A 302 -19.78 41.30 8.59
C LYS A 302 -19.59 42.60 9.39
N GLN A 303 -19.21 43.71 8.75
CA GLN A 303 -19.00 44.99 9.45
C GLN A 303 -20.31 45.67 9.80
N GLN A 304 -21.33 45.51 8.96
CA GLN A 304 -22.67 46.07 9.18
C GLN A 304 -23.61 45.10 9.91
N GLY A 305 -23.17 43.86 10.18
CA GLY A 305 -24.01 42.82 10.78
C GLY A 305 -25.17 42.38 9.89
N LEU A 306 -25.07 42.59 8.58
CA LEU A 306 -26.10 42.22 7.62
C LEU A 306 -25.95 40.76 7.23
N SER A 307 -27.03 40.00 7.34
CA SER A 307 -27.12 38.61 6.91
C SER A 307 -28.40 38.35 6.15
N CYS A 308 -28.38 37.37 5.26
CA CYS A 308 -29.58 36.83 4.65
C CYS A 308 -29.77 35.36 5.03
N THR A 309 -31.01 34.92 4.92
CA THR A 309 -31.45 33.57 5.27
C THR A 309 -31.89 32.84 4.01
N ILE A 310 -31.40 31.61 3.86
CA ILE A 310 -31.84 30.69 2.80
C ILE A 310 -32.67 29.61 3.47
N THR A 311 -33.91 29.43 3.02
CA THR A 311 -34.83 28.42 3.56
C THR A 311 -34.88 27.22 2.64
N PHE A 312 -34.81 26.03 3.23
CA PHE A 312 -34.91 24.75 2.52
C PHE A 312 -36.28 24.10 2.73
N GLY A 313 -36.67 23.26 1.77
CA GLY A 313 -37.85 22.41 1.91
C GLY A 313 -37.55 21.16 2.74
N LYS A 314 -38.28 20.07 2.48
CA LYS A 314 -37.98 18.75 3.07
C LYS A 314 -36.68 18.13 2.55
N GLU A 315 -36.25 18.55 1.36
CA GLU A 315 -35.05 18.08 0.67
C GLU A 315 -34.26 19.27 0.12
N ILE A 316 -32.94 19.11 0.01
CA ILE A 316 -32.06 20.05 -0.68
C ILE A 316 -31.96 19.58 -2.14
N ASP A 317 -32.39 20.44 -3.06
CA ASP A 317 -32.29 20.22 -4.50
C ASP A 317 -31.12 21.02 -5.06
N GLU A 318 -29.98 20.35 -5.28
CA GLU A 318 -28.75 20.97 -5.79
C GLU A 318 -28.89 21.54 -7.21
N SER A 319 -29.94 21.18 -7.94
CA SER A 319 -30.22 21.71 -9.28
C SER A 319 -30.94 23.06 -9.26
N ARG A 320 -31.50 23.45 -8.11
CA ARG A 320 -32.30 24.66 -7.94
C ARG A 320 -31.45 25.86 -7.52
N ASN A 321 -31.78 27.04 -8.05
CA ASN A 321 -31.28 28.30 -7.52
C ASN A 321 -32.15 28.74 -6.33
N TYR A 322 -31.54 28.83 -5.16
CA TYR A 322 -32.16 29.35 -3.95
C TYR A 322 -32.04 30.88 -3.88
N ILE A 323 -32.90 31.51 -3.08
CA ILE A 323 -32.87 32.95 -2.84
C ILE A 323 -32.52 33.19 -1.38
N CYS A 324 -31.52 34.03 -1.14
CA CYS A 324 -31.12 34.51 0.18
C CYS A 324 -31.92 35.78 0.49
N GLN A 325 -32.86 35.68 1.43
CA GLN A 325 -33.76 36.76 1.85
C GLN A 325 -33.25 37.50 3.07
#